data_AF-J1K844-F1
#
_entry.id   AF-J1K844-F1
#
_cell.length_a   1.000
_cell.length_b   1.000
_cell.length_c   1.000
_cell.angle_alpha   90.00
_cell.angle_beta   90.00
_cell.angle_gamma   90.00
#
_symmetry.space_group_name_H-M   'P 1'
#
loop_
_entity.id
_entity.type
_entity.pdbx_description
1 polymer ?
#
loop_
_entity_poly.entity_id
_entity_poly.type
_entity_poly.pdbx_seq_one_letter_code
_entity_poly.pdbx_strand_id
1 'polypeptide(L)'
;MKEKNWTLEKQTHKSVRSFACQQALLSPRDYKVIFALAVIIILWSMILEIPNILNWQLTGWQYAVHFVAFRVTDAIEGCALFLIPVMLLIRRNVTRALQKNIQKLEEAFSVREQINSLSHRL
;
A
#
# COMPACT_ATOMS: atom_id res chain seq x y z
N MET A 1 -5.27 35.54 15.70
CA MET A 1 -4.21 34.83 14.92
C MET A 1 -3.85 33.44 15.50
N LYS A 2 -4.04 33.17 16.81
CA LYS A 2 -3.71 31.88 17.45
C LYS A 2 -4.55 30.67 16.99
N GLU A 3 -5.84 30.84 16.71
CA GLU A 3 -6.76 29.74 16.36
C GLU A 3 -6.42 29.01 15.06
N LYS A 4 -5.97 29.74 14.03
CA LYS A 4 -5.56 29.13 12.76
C LYS A 4 -4.34 28.22 12.90
N ASN A 5 -3.48 28.49 13.89
CA ASN A 5 -2.26 27.70 14.12
C ASN A 5 -2.62 26.33 14.71
N TRP A 6 -3.58 26.27 15.64
CA TRP A 6 -4.08 25.03 16.23
C TRP A 6 -4.77 24.10 15.22
N THR A 7 -5.54 24.65 14.28
CA THR A 7 -6.19 23.85 13.23
C THR A 7 -5.19 23.30 12.23
N LEU A 8 -4.13 24.06 11.93
CA LEU A 8 -3.05 23.61 11.06
C LEU A 8 -2.28 22.46 11.73
N GLU A 9 -1.89 22.62 12.99
CA GLU A 9 -1.16 21.62 13.77
C GLU A 9 -1.94 20.30 13.90
N LYS A 10 -3.26 20.37 14.13
CA LYS A 10 -4.13 19.19 14.16
C LYS A 10 -4.24 18.50 12.80
N GLN A 11 -4.30 19.24 11.69
CA GLN A 11 -4.30 18.67 10.35
C GLN A 11 -2.95 18.01 10.01
N THR A 12 -1.84 18.66 10.37
CA THR A 12 -0.49 18.12 10.15
C THR A 12 -0.26 16.87 11.00
N HIS A 13 -0.67 16.86 12.26
CA HIS A 13 -0.57 15.68 13.12
C HIS A 13 -1.42 14.51 12.60
N LYS A 14 -2.62 14.79 12.06
CA LYS A 14 -3.50 13.78 11.48
C LYS A 14 -2.95 13.21 10.16
N SER A 15 -2.34 14.04 9.30
CA SER A 15 -1.71 13.58 8.06
C SER A 15 -0.45 12.75 8.36
N VAL A 16 0.40 13.21 9.27
CA VAL A 16 1.62 12.51 9.71
C VAL A 16 1.28 11.17 10.36
N ARG A 17 0.22 11.08 11.18
CA ARG A 17 -0.21 9.80 11.78
C ARG A 17 -0.80 8.85 10.74
N SER A 18 -1.52 9.36 9.74
CA SER A 18 -2.00 8.53 8.63
C SER A 18 -0.85 8.02 7.76
N PHE A 19 0.20 8.83 7.58
CA PHE A 19 1.41 8.49 6.84
C PHE A 19 2.32 7.53 7.60
N ALA A 20 2.44 7.69 8.92
CA ALA A 20 3.15 6.77 9.82
C ALA A 20 2.42 5.42 9.92
N CYS A 21 1.08 5.42 9.92
CA CYS A 21 0.30 4.19 9.79
C CYS A 21 0.43 3.56 8.39
N GLN A 22 0.57 4.38 7.34
CA GLN A 22 0.95 3.89 6.02
C GLN A 22 2.34 3.24 6.02
N GLN A 23 3.32 3.83 6.70
CA GLN A 23 4.68 3.27 6.83
C GLN A 23 4.74 2.07 7.79
N ALA A 24 3.90 1.99 8.82
CA ALA A 24 3.88 0.87 9.75
C ALA A 24 3.35 -0.43 9.11
N LEU A 25 2.52 -0.32 8.06
CA LEU A 25 2.01 -1.47 7.31
C LEU A 25 3.02 -2.04 6.31
N LEU A 26 4.08 -1.31 5.96
CA LEU A 26 5.14 -1.73 5.04
C LEU A 26 6.45 -1.15 5.59
N SER A 27 7.18 -1.94 6.36
CA SER A 27 8.46 -1.52 6.91
C SER A 27 9.37 -1.05 5.76
N PRO A 28 10.23 -0.03 5.96
CA PRO A 28 11.22 0.39 4.95
C PRO A 28 12.07 -0.77 4.40
N ARG A 29 12.20 -1.85 5.17
CA ARG A 29 12.85 -3.11 4.77
C ARG A 29 12.04 -3.87 3.72
N ASP A 30 10.72 -3.93 3.87
CA ASP A 30 9.81 -4.62 2.95
C ASP A 30 9.75 -3.90 1.60
N TYR A 31 9.82 -2.56 1.60
CA TYR A 31 9.87 -1.78 0.37
C TYR A 31 11.12 -2.09 -0.47
N LYS A 32 12.30 -2.24 0.17
CA LYS A 32 13.54 -2.61 -0.54
C LYS A 32 13.44 -3.99 -1.19
N VAL A 33 12.81 -4.95 -0.51
CA VAL A 33 12.62 -6.31 -1.02
C VAL A 33 11.64 -6.32 -2.19
N ILE A 34 10.50 -5.63 -2.07
CA ILE A 34 9.52 -5.49 -3.16
C ILE A 34 10.15 -4.80 -4.37
N PHE A 35 10.93 -3.74 -4.15
CA PHE A 35 11.63 -3.03 -5.22
C PHE A 35 12.66 -3.93 -5.92
N ALA A 36 13.48 -4.67 -5.16
CA ALA A 36 14.45 -5.59 -5.73
C ALA A 36 13.77 -6.72 -6.54
N LEU A 37 12.69 -7.29 -6.02
CA LEU A 37 11.88 -8.29 -6.74
C LEU A 37 11.31 -7.73 -8.03
N ALA A 38 10.77 -6.50 -8.01
CA ALA A 38 10.25 -5.85 -9.21
C ALA A 38 11.34 -5.65 -10.27
N VAL A 39 12.54 -5.22 -9.87
CA VAL A 39 13.68 -5.06 -10.80
C VAL A 39 14.08 -6.41 -11.41
N ILE A 40 14.15 -7.47 -10.60
CA ILE A 40 14.47 -8.82 -11.08
C ILE A 40 13.43 -9.29 -12.09
N ILE A 41 12.13 -9.09 -11.80
CA ILE A 41 11.04 -9.46 -12.71
C ILE A 41 11.16 -8.71 -14.04
N ILE A 42 11.39 -7.39 -14.02
CA ILE A 42 11.53 -6.59 -15.24
C ILE A 42 12.72 -7.06 -16.08
N LEU A 43 13.89 -7.29 -15.45
CA LEU A 43 15.06 -7.82 -16.15
C LEU A 43 14.80 -9.20 -16.74
N TRP A 44 14.07 -10.05 -16.01
CA TRP A 44 13.68 -11.37 -16.47
C TRP A 44 12.73 -11.30 -17.67
N SER A 45 11.71 -10.45 -17.62
CA SER A 45 10.77 -10.22 -18.72
C SER A 45 11.48 -9.71 -19.97
N MET A 46 12.42 -8.77 -19.82
CA MET A 46 13.25 -8.31 -20.93
C MET A 46 14.03 -9.45 -21.58
N ILE A 47 14.63 -10.35 -20.79
CA ILE A 47 15.36 -11.52 -21.32
C ILE A 47 14.43 -12.46 -22.08
N LEU A 48 13.22 -12.69 -21.56
CA LEU A 48 12.24 -13.53 -22.23
C LEU A 48 11.73 -12.90 -23.54
N GLU A 49 11.76 -11.59 -23.72
CA GLU A 49 11.35 -10.98 -24.99
C GLU A 49 12.43 -11.08 -26.09
N ILE A 50 13.71 -11.26 -25.73
CA ILE A 50 14.84 -11.28 -26.67
C ILE A 50 14.62 -12.23 -27.86
N PRO A 51 14.20 -13.50 -27.67
CA PRO A 51 14.05 -14.42 -28.78
C PRO A 51 12.99 -13.95 -29.78
N ASN A 52 11.94 -13.27 -29.30
CA ASN A 52 10.88 -12.75 -30.14
C ASN A 52 11.34 -11.50 -30.92
N ILE A 53 12.08 -10.59 -30.27
CA ILE A 53 12.62 -9.36 -30.90
C ILE A 53 13.65 -9.71 -31.98
N LEU A 54 14.51 -10.70 -31.72
CA LEU A 54 15.57 -11.11 -32.63
C LEU A 54 15.13 -12.14 -33.68
N ASN A 55 13.84 -12.53 -33.70
CA ASN A 55 13.32 -13.65 -34.50
C ASN A 55 14.21 -14.91 -34.39
N TRP A 56 14.65 -15.19 -33.17
CA TRP A 56 15.57 -16.30 -32.90
C TRP A 56 14.86 -17.63 -33.17
N GLN A 57 15.44 -18.46 -34.03
CA GLN A 57 14.93 -19.80 -34.28
C GLN A 57 15.26 -20.74 -33.12
N LEU A 58 14.31 -20.89 -32.21
CA LEU A 58 14.38 -21.85 -31.11
C LEU A 58 14.08 -23.26 -31.64
N THR A 59 14.81 -24.26 -31.15
CA THR A 59 14.46 -25.67 -31.40
C THR A 59 13.16 -26.04 -30.68
N GLY A 60 12.44 -27.07 -31.15
CA GLY A 60 11.04 -27.34 -30.72
C GLY A 60 10.82 -27.38 -29.20
N TRP A 61 11.71 -28.02 -28.44
CA TRP A 61 11.64 -28.06 -26.96
C TRP A 61 12.00 -26.71 -26.31
N GLN A 62 12.99 -25.98 -26.84
CA GLN A 62 13.34 -24.64 -26.37
C GLN A 62 12.19 -23.66 -26.57
N TYR A 63 11.48 -23.76 -27.70
CA TYR A 63 10.29 -22.96 -27.96
C TYR A 63 9.18 -23.25 -26.93
N ALA A 64 8.90 -24.53 -26.67
CA ALA A 64 7.88 -24.92 -25.69
C ALA A 64 8.20 -24.40 -24.28
N VAL A 65 9.45 -24.56 -23.83
CA VAL A 65 9.89 -24.06 -22.52
C VAL A 65 9.80 -22.54 -22.47
N HIS A 66 10.29 -21.85 -23.50
CA HIS A 66 10.23 -20.40 -23.55
C HIS A 66 8.79 -19.89 -23.55
N PHE A 67 7.91 -20.48 -24.36
CA PHE A 67 6.50 -20.10 -24.43
C PHE A 67 5.82 -20.24 -23.07
N VAL A 68 6.03 -21.36 -22.37
CA VAL A 68 5.49 -21.54 -21.01
C VAL A 68 6.05 -20.51 -20.04
N ALA A 69 7.37 -20.27 -20.04
CA ALA A 69 8.00 -19.29 -19.17
C ALA A 69 7.47 -17.86 -19.42
N PHE A 70 7.29 -17.50 -20.68
CA PHE A 70 6.72 -16.21 -21.09
C PHE A 70 5.28 -16.06 -20.58
N ARG A 71 4.43 -17.05 -20.82
CA ARG A 71 3.01 -17.02 -20.40
C ARG A 71 2.85 -16.98 -18.89
N VAL A 72 3.70 -17.68 -18.14
CA VAL A 72 3.70 -17.62 -16.67
C VAL A 72 4.10 -16.22 -16.19
N THR A 73 5.13 -15.63 -16.79
CA THR A 73 5.60 -14.28 -16.43
C THR A 73 4.53 -13.23 -16.71
N ASP A 74 3.93 -13.28 -17.89
CA ASP A 74 2.82 -12.41 -18.30
C ASP A 74 1.61 -12.52 -17.35
N ALA A 75 1.26 -13.73 -16.93
CA ALA A 75 0.21 -13.95 -15.94
C ALA A 75 0.57 -13.34 -14.57
N ILE A 76 1.81 -13.46 -14.12
CA ILE A 76 2.28 -12.86 -12.85
C ILE A 76 2.22 -11.34 -12.93
N GLU A 77 2.66 -10.74 -14.03
CA GLU A 77 2.61 -9.28 -14.23
C GLU A 77 1.17 -8.78 -14.24
N GLY A 78 0.28 -9.44 -14.98
CA GLY A 78 -1.14 -9.12 -15.00
C GLY A 78 -1.78 -9.22 -13.61
N CYS A 79 -1.45 -10.26 -12.83
CA CYS A 79 -1.90 -10.40 -11.44
C CYS A 79 -1.37 -9.27 -10.56
N ALA A 80 -0.08 -8.93 -10.65
CA ALA A 80 0.52 -7.88 -9.85
C ALA A 80 -0.11 -6.52 -10.14
N LEU A 81 -0.31 -6.19 -11.43
CA LEU A 81 -0.96 -4.95 -11.86
C LEU A 81 -2.42 -4.87 -11.39
N PHE A 82 -3.13 -5.99 -11.31
CA PHE A 82 -4.48 -6.04 -10.78
C PHE A 82 -4.52 -5.96 -9.25
N LEU A 83 -3.57 -6.58 -8.55
CA LEU A 83 -3.55 -6.62 -7.08
C LEU A 83 -3.17 -5.26 -6.48
N ILE A 84 -2.30 -4.47 -7.13
CA ILE A 84 -1.92 -3.13 -6.66
C ILE A 84 -3.14 -2.22 -6.39
N PRO A 85 -4.05 -1.96 -7.37
CA PRO A 85 -5.21 -1.11 -7.15
C PRO A 85 -6.19 -1.71 -6.14
N VAL A 86 -6.35 -3.04 -6.12
CA VAL A 86 -7.18 -3.73 -5.14
C VAL A 86 -6.66 -3.50 -3.72
N MET A 87 -5.35 -3.67 -3.49
CA MET A 87 -4.74 -3.38 -2.19
C MET A 87 -4.89 -1.91 -1.79
N LEU A 88 -4.77 -0.98 -2.74
CA LEU A 88 -5.00 0.45 -2.47
C LEU A 88 -6.44 0.73 -2.03
N LEU A 89 -7.43 0.10 -2.67
CA LEU A 89 -8.84 0.24 -2.29
C LEU A 89 -9.11 -0.34 -0.89
N ILE A 90 -8.63 -1.56 -0.63
CA ILE A 90 -8.76 -2.21 0.68
C ILE A 90 -8.14 -1.31 1.75
N ARG A 91 -6.92 -0.81 1.51
CA ARG A 91 -6.22 0.09 2.44
C ARG A 91 -7.02 1.35 2.71
N ARG A 92 -7.55 2.01 1.67
CA ARG A 92 -8.37 3.22 1.81
C ARG A 92 -9.61 2.95 2.67
N ASN A 93 -10.26 1.81 2.47
CA ASN A 93 -11.46 1.44 3.22
C ASN A 93 -11.12 1.15 4.69
N VAL A 94 -10.06 0.40 4.95
CA VAL A 94 -9.59 0.12 6.33
C VAL A 94 -9.19 1.41 7.04
N THR A 95 -8.44 2.31 6.39
CA THR A 95 -8.06 3.60 6.98
C THR A 95 -9.28 4.45 7.29
N ARG A 96 -10.29 4.49 6.41
CA ARG A 96 -11.55 5.21 6.67
C ARG A 96 -12.31 4.63 7.84
N ALA A 97 -12.44 3.31 7.91
CA ALA A 97 -13.11 2.64 9.03
C ALA A 97 -12.38 2.91 10.35
N LEU A 98 -11.05 2.85 10.34
CA LEU A 98 -10.23 3.13 11.51
C LEU A 98 -10.38 4.59 11.98
N GLN A 99 -10.39 5.55 11.06
CA GLN A 99 -10.62 6.97 11.40
C GLN A 99 -11.98 7.18 12.06
N LYS A 100 -13.04 6.55 11.55
CA LYS A 100 -14.37 6.62 12.16
C LYS A 100 -14.38 6.05 13.58
N ASN A 101 -13.70 4.92 13.81
CA ASN A 101 -13.61 4.32 15.13
C ASN A 101 -12.81 5.19 16.12
N ILE A 102 -11.72 5.82 15.66
CA ILE A 102 -10.96 6.78 16.49
C ILE A 102 -11.83 7.98 16.87
N GLN A 103 -12.62 8.53 15.94
CA GLN A 103 -13.53 9.64 16.24
C GLN A 103 -14.57 9.25 17.29
N LYS A 104 -15.21 8.09 17.14
CA LYS A 104 -16.15 7.58 18.15
C LYS A 104 -15.51 7.41 19.52
N LEU A 105 -14.25 6.96 19.55
CA LEU A 105 -13.51 6.79 20.80
C LEU A 105 -13.21 8.15 21.45
N GLU A 106 -12.81 9.15 20.65
CA GLU A 106 -12.54 10.52 21.11
C GLU A 106 -13.81 11.20 21.65
N GLU A 107 -14.96 11.01 20.97
CA GLU A 107 -16.27 11.44 21.47
C GLU A 107 -16.61 10.79 22.82
N ALA A 108 -16.41 9.48 22.96
CA ALA A 108 -16.67 8.77 24.21
C ALA A 108 -15.78 9.27 25.36
N PHE A 109 -14.50 9.55 25.09
CA PHE A 109 -13.60 10.16 26.08
C PHE A 109 -14.05 11.56 26.48
N SER A 110 -14.45 12.40 25.52
CA SER A 110 -14.94 13.76 25.80
C SER A 110 -16.18 13.77 26.68
N VAL A 111 -17.14 12.87 26.40
CA VAL A 111 -18.33 12.70 27.25
C VAL A 111 -17.95 12.27 28.66
N ARG A 112 -17.04 11.30 28.80
CA ARG A 112 -16.56 10.84 30.11
C ARG A 112 -15.88 11.94 30.91
N GLU A 113 -15.11 12.80 30.26
CA GLU A 113 -14.42 13.92 30.90
C GLU A 113 -15.38 15.04 31.32
N GLN A 114 -16.43 15.30 30.53
CA GLN A 114 -17.53 16.18 30.96
C GLN A 114 -18.23 15.65 32.21
N ILE A 115 -18.56 14.36 32.25
CA ILE A 115 -19.20 13.74 33.42
C ILE A 115 -18.30 13.86 34.67
N ASN A 116 -17.00 13.55 34.53
CA ASN A 116 -16.05 13.65 35.65
C ASN A 116 -15.88 15.10 36.14
N SER A 117 -15.87 16.09 35.24
CA SER A 117 -15.76 17.50 35.63
C SER A 117 -17.03 18.05 36.30
N LEU A 118 -18.21 17.54 35.94
CA LEU A 118 -19.46 17.85 36.63
C LEU A 118 -19.52 17.21 38.02
N SER A 119 -19.07 15.96 38.16
CA SER A 119 -19.01 15.26 39.45
C SER A 119 -18.03 15.89 40.43
N HIS A 120 -17.01 16.61 39.96
CA HIS A 120 -16.00 17.25 40.81
C HIS A 120 -16.42 18.67 41.29
N ARG A 121 -17.52 19.21 40.75
CA ARG A 121 -18.11 20.51 41.13
C ARG A 121 -19.24 20.40 42.15
N LEU A 122 -19.69 19.18 42.45
CA LEU A 122 -20.72 18.83 43.42
C LEU A 122 -20.07 18.38 44.72
#